data_AF-A0A699KXK3-F1
#
_entry.id   AF-A0A699KXK3-F1
#
_cell.length_a   1.000
_cell.length_b   1.000
_cell.length_c   1.000
_cell.angle_alpha   90.00
_cell.angle_beta   90.00
_cell.angle_gamma   90.00
#
_symmetry.space_group_name_H-M   'P 1'
#
loop_
_entity.id
_entity.type
_entity.pdbx_description
1 polymer ?
#
loop_
_entity_poly.entity_id
_entity_poly.type
_entity_poly.pdbx_seq_one_letter_code
_entity_poly.pdbx_strand_id
1 'polypeptide(L)'
;ADYAGCKDTFKSTSGGAQFLGEKMVSWSSKKQDCMVLSTTEAKYVSLSASSIAISCNPVQHSRTKHIAVRYHFIKEHVEKDTIELYFVKTDYQLADLFTKALLADRFNYLVHRLGMRSLFPQDLDRLAKSQ
;
A
#
# COMPACT_ATOMS: atom_id res chain seq x y z
N ALA A 1 -4.47 5.69 4.86
CA ALA A 1 -4.37 5.82 6.33
C ALA A 1 -5.75 6.18 6.82
N ASP A 2 -6.47 5.20 7.36
CA ASP A 2 -7.86 5.36 7.74
C ASP A 2 -7.93 5.72 9.21
N TYR A 3 -8.16 7.00 9.47
CA TYR A 3 -8.25 7.58 10.81
C TYR A 3 -9.50 7.08 11.57
N ALA A 4 -10.47 6.48 10.87
CA ALA A 4 -11.80 6.18 11.40
C ALA A 4 -11.92 4.83 12.16
N GLY A 5 -10.93 3.94 12.06
CA GLY A 5 -11.04 2.56 12.57
C GLY A 5 -10.39 2.26 13.92
N CYS A 6 -9.64 3.19 14.54
CA CYS A 6 -8.88 2.87 15.75
C CYS A 6 -8.79 4.05 16.73
N LYS A 7 -9.79 4.21 17.59
CA LYS A 7 -9.81 5.26 18.64
C LYS A 7 -8.83 5.01 19.79
N ASP A 8 -8.28 3.80 19.93
CA ASP A 8 -7.58 3.40 21.16
C ASP A 8 -6.06 3.18 21.03
N THR A 9 -5.50 3.02 19.81
CA THR A 9 -4.07 2.68 19.67
C THR A 9 -3.25 3.54 18.70
N PHE A 10 -3.87 4.48 17.95
CA PHE A 10 -3.18 5.28 16.91
C PHE A 10 -2.36 4.46 15.90
N LYS A 11 -2.64 3.15 15.75
CA LYS A 11 -1.91 2.24 14.87
C LYS A 11 -2.54 2.24 13.47
N SER A 12 -1.72 2.49 12.45
CA SER A 12 -2.13 2.40 11.04
C SER A 12 -1.98 0.99 10.49
N THR A 13 -2.80 0.61 9.51
CA THR A 13 -2.61 -0.60 8.72
C THR A 13 -1.87 -0.26 7.43
N SER A 14 -0.72 -0.89 7.19
CA SER A 14 -0.04 -0.86 5.90
C SER A 14 -0.36 -2.12 5.12
N GLY A 15 -0.47 -2.00 3.81
CA GLY A 15 -0.67 -3.14 2.94
C GLY A 15 -0.04 -2.86 1.59
N GLY A 16 0.23 -3.93 0.87
CA GLY A 16 0.88 -3.89 -0.42
C GLY A 16 0.43 -5.05 -1.29
N ALA A 17 0.53 -4.86 -2.60
CA ALA A 17 0.27 -5.86 -3.61
C ALA A 17 1.47 -5.90 -4.56
N GLN A 18 1.93 -7.08 -4.91
CA GLN A 18 3.04 -7.30 -5.84
C GLN A 18 2.49 -7.97 -7.09
N PHE A 19 2.95 -7.49 -8.25
CA PHE A 19 2.50 -7.96 -9.55
C PHE A 19 3.68 -8.44 -10.37
N LEU A 20 3.45 -9.48 -11.17
CA LEU A 20 4.31 -9.88 -12.27
C LEU A 20 3.52 -9.67 -13.57
N GLY A 21 3.84 -8.61 -14.30
CA GLY A 21 2.98 -8.11 -15.38
C GLY A 21 1.62 -7.67 -14.83
N GLU A 22 0.53 -8.14 -15.43
CA GLU A 22 -0.84 -7.83 -15.00
C GLU A 22 -1.38 -8.76 -13.90
N LYS A 23 -0.60 -9.76 -13.49
CA LYS A 23 -1.04 -10.78 -12.53
C LYS A 23 -0.50 -10.46 -11.13
N MET A 24 -1.40 -10.37 -10.16
CA MET A 24 -1.00 -10.25 -8.75
C MET A 24 -0.42 -11.59 -8.27
N VAL A 25 0.78 -11.54 -7.70
CA VAL A 25 1.51 -12.72 -7.21
C VAL A 25 1.53 -12.81 -5.70
N SER A 26 1.50 -11.68 -5.00
CA SER A 26 1.47 -11.64 -3.54
C SER A 26 0.77 -10.39 -3.03
N TRP A 27 0.24 -10.47 -1.82
CA TRP A 27 -0.36 -9.35 -1.12
C TRP A 27 -0.07 -9.44 0.37
N SER A 28 -0.12 -8.30 1.06
CA SER A 28 0.01 -8.24 2.51
C SER A 28 -0.86 -7.14 3.10
N SER A 29 -1.34 -7.39 4.32
CA SER A 29 -1.94 -6.39 5.18
C SER A 29 -1.37 -6.58 6.58
N LYS A 30 -0.65 -5.57 7.06
CA LYS A 30 0.04 -5.59 8.34
C LYS A 30 -0.34 -4.35 9.13
N LYS A 31 -0.94 -4.58 10.31
CA LYS A 31 -1.08 -3.54 11.33
C LYS A 31 0.33 -3.14 11.78
N GLN A 32 0.66 -1.87 11.63
CA GLN A 32 1.98 -1.38 12.04
C GLN A 32 2.07 -1.45 13.56
N ASP A 33 3.19 -1.97 14.04
CA ASP A 33 3.45 -2.04 15.48
C ASP A 33 3.97 -0.70 16.03
N CYS A 34 4.55 0.10 15.13
CA CYS A 34 5.06 1.42 15.45
C CYS A 34 3.91 2.42 15.65
N MET A 35 3.83 3.02 16.84
CA MET A 35 3.01 4.20 17.07
C MET A 35 3.59 5.33 16.23
N VAL A 36 2.92 5.68 15.14
CA VAL A 36 3.39 6.76 14.29
C VAL A 36 3.22 8.07 15.05
N LEU A 37 4.32 8.71 15.44
CA LEU A 37 4.32 9.91 16.28
C LEU A 37 3.87 11.17 15.52
N SER A 38 3.70 11.09 14.19
CA SER A 38 3.16 12.17 13.37
C SER A 38 2.44 11.67 12.12
N THR A 39 1.44 12.41 11.66
CA THR A 39 0.72 12.12 10.41
C THR A 39 1.62 12.15 9.16
N THR A 40 2.69 12.95 9.18
CA THR A 40 3.71 13.01 8.13
C THR A 40 4.49 11.70 8.02
N GLU A 41 4.86 11.10 9.16
CA GLU A 41 5.57 9.82 9.19
C GLU A 41 4.71 8.66 8.70
N ALA A 42 3.41 8.64 9.03
CA ALA A 42 2.47 7.65 8.50
C ALA A 42 2.34 7.76 6.97
N LYS A 43 2.29 8.99 6.44
CA LYS A 43 2.24 9.24 4.99
C LYS A 43 3.51 8.81 4.27
N TYR A 44 4.65 8.94 4.93
CA TYR A 44 5.94 8.51 4.38
C TYR A 44 6.08 6.99 4.35
N VAL A 45 5.80 6.33 5.48
CA VAL A 45 5.87 4.87 5.61
C VAL A 45 4.87 4.17 4.68
N SER A 46 3.73 4.80 4.39
CA SER A 46 2.74 4.28 3.43
C SER A 46 3.06 4.59 1.96
N LEU A 47 4.21 5.21 1.66
CA LEU A 47 4.60 5.63 0.30
C LEU A 47 3.47 6.37 -0.44
N SER A 48 2.70 7.17 0.31
CA SER A 48 1.59 7.94 -0.26
C SER A 48 2.08 9.01 -1.22
N ALA A 49 1.16 9.65 -1.96
CA ALA A 49 1.42 10.78 -2.85
C ALA A 49 2.41 11.81 -2.29
N SER A 50 2.27 12.14 -1.01
CA SER A 50 3.15 13.08 -0.31
C SER A 50 4.58 12.57 -0.18
N SER A 51 4.78 11.26 -0.01
CA SER A 51 6.10 10.63 0.03
C SER A 51 6.82 10.76 -1.31
N ILE A 52 6.10 10.55 -2.42
CA ILE A 52 6.63 10.73 -3.79
C ILE A 52 7.00 12.20 -4.03
N ALA A 53 6.13 13.14 -3.65
CA ALA A 53 6.43 14.56 -3.77
C ALA A 53 7.66 14.98 -2.94
N ILE A 54 7.85 14.39 -1.76
CA ILE A 54 9.01 14.66 -0.89
C ILE A 54 10.29 13.98 -1.44
N SER A 55 10.21 12.80 -2.07
CA SER A 55 11.38 12.21 -2.74
C SER A 55 11.86 13.06 -3.92
N CYS A 56 10.93 13.74 -4.60
CA CYS A 56 11.24 14.61 -5.73
C CYS A 56 11.56 16.07 -5.34
N ASN A 57 11.40 16.48 -4.07
CA ASN A 57 11.71 17.83 -3.61
C ASN A 57 13.12 17.89 -2.97
N PRO A 58 14.08 18.65 -3.55
CA PRO A 58 15.44 18.73 -3.03
C PRO A 58 15.57 19.53 -1.72
N VAL A 59 14.52 20.22 -1.28
CA VAL A 59 14.54 21.03 -0.04
C VAL A 59 14.46 20.11 1.19
N GLN A 60 15.62 19.85 1.80
CA GLN A 60 15.74 19.10 3.06
C GLN A 60 14.98 19.81 4.19
N HIS A 61 13.91 19.20 4.69
CA HIS A 61 13.32 19.60 5.96
C HIS A 61 14.03 18.89 7.12
N SER A 62 14.64 19.69 8.00
CA SER A 62 15.51 19.31 9.11
C SER A 62 14.86 18.51 10.27
N ARG A 63 13.62 18.02 10.14
CA ARG A 63 12.84 17.51 11.29
C ARG A 63 12.35 16.08 11.22
N THR A 64 13.06 15.14 10.59
CA THR A 64 12.64 13.73 10.70
C THR A 64 13.77 12.69 10.61
N LYS A 65 14.53 12.56 11.70
CA LYS A 65 15.71 11.68 11.79
C LYS A 65 15.41 10.19 11.51
N HIS A 66 14.25 9.66 11.92
CA HIS A 66 13.89 8.25 11.67
C HIS A 66 13.36 7.99 10.26
N ILE A 67 12.73 9.00 9.63
CA ILE A 67 12.34 8.95 8.22
C ILE A 67 13.56 9.07 7.32
N ALA A 68 14.58 9.84 7.73
CA ALA A 68 15.77 10.11 6.94
C ALA A 68 16.44 8.81 6.45
N VAL A 69 16.52 7.75 7.27
CA VAL A 69 17.14 6.48 6.85
C VAL A 69 16.36 5.81 5.73
N ARG A 70 15.03 5.67 5.87
CA ARG A 70 14.18 5.06 4.83
C ARG A 70 14.11 5.95 3.58
N TYR A 71 14.12 7.26 3.79
CA TYR A 71 14.18 8.26 2.73
C TYR A 71 15.44 8.18 1.91
N HIS A 72 16.60 8.19 2.56
CA HIS A 72 17.87 8.03 1.86
C HIS A 72 17.93 6.69 1.15
N PHE A 73 17.46 5.60 1.77
CA PHE A 73 17.41 4.30 1.11
C PHE A 73 16.58 4.30 -0.17
N ILE A 74 15.33 4.79 -0.12
CA ILE A 74 14.45 4.83 -1.30
C ILE A 74 15.01 5.78 -2.34
N LYS A 75 15.45 6.97 -1.94
CA LYS A 75 16.02 7.98 -2.84
C LYS A 75 17.25 7.44 -3.57
N GLU A 76 18.16 6.77 -2.89
CA GLU A 76 19.35 6.16 -3.48
C GLU A 76 18.98 5.12 -4.55
N HIS A 77 17.96 4.30 -4.31
CA HIS A 77 17.52 3.28 -5.27
C HIS A 77 16.76 3.88 -6.47
N VAL A 78 16.08 5.01 -6.28
CA VAL A 78 15.48 5.80 -7.36
C VAL A 78 16.58 6.46 -8.20
N GLU A 79 17.60 7.07 -7.57
CA GLU A 79 18.75 7.68 -8.27
C GLU A 79 19.60 6.65 -9.04
N LYS A 80 19.59 5.39 -8.61
CA LYS A 80 20.25 4.28 -9.30
C LYS A 80 19.40 3.62 -10.39
N ASP A 81 18.20 4.15 -10.67
CA ASP A 81 17.22 3.58 -11.61
C ASP A 81 16.83 2.11 -11.30
N THR A 82 17.01 1.67 -10.05
CA THR A 82 16.62 0.32 -9.61
C THR A 82 15.15 0.24 -9.22
N ILE A 83 14.54 1.37 -8.86
CA ILE A 83 13.15 1.49 -8.46
C ILE A 83 12.58 2.77 -9.06
N GLU A 84 11.47 2.65 -9.77
CA GLU A 84 10.71 3.80 -10.25
C GLU A 84 9.47 4.01 -9.36
N LEU A 85 9.16 5.26 -9.06
CA LEU A 85 8.00 5.63 -8.26
C LEU A 85 6.96 6.35 -9.12
N TYR A 86 5.75 5.80 -9.14
CA TYR A 86 4.63 6.37 -9.88
C TYR A 86 3.54 6.83 -8.91
N PHE A 87 3.04 8.05 -9.13
CA PHE A 87 1.86 8.50 -8.42
C PHE A 87 0.61 7.80 -8.96
N VAL A 88 -0.05 7.04 -8.09
CA VAL A 88 -1.34 6.42 -8.36
C VAL A 88 -2.42 7.22 -7.66
N LYS A 89 -3.41 7.71 -8.42
CA LYS A 89 -4.58 8.37 -7.82
C LYS A 89 -5.27 7.40 -6.87
N THR A 90 -5.86 7.94 -5.80
CA THR A 90 -6.60 7.14 -4.81
C THR A 90 -7.65 6.25 -5.47
N ASP A 91 -8.22 6.66 -6.61
CA ASP A 91 -9.19 5.86 -7.37
C ASP A 91 -8.68 4.55 -7.97
N TYR A 92 -7.37 4.45 -8.16
CA TYR A 92 -6.72 3.29 -8.76
C TYR A 92 -5.75 2.59 -7.80
N GLN A 93 -5.72 3.01 -6.53
CA GLN A 93 -4.83 2.44 -5.53
C GLN A 93 -5.32 1.06 -5.08
N LEU A 94 -4.89 0.00 -5.78
CA LEU A 94 -5.31 -1.39 -5.52
C LEU A 94 -5.00 -1.86 -4.10
N ALA A 95 -3.94 -1.35 -3.48
CA ALA A 95 -3.56 -1.65 -2.10
C ALA A 95 -4.59 -1.17 -1.05
N ASP A 96 -5.52 -0.27 -1.42
CA ASP A 96 -6.60 0.14 -0.54
C ASP A 96 -7.51 -1.03 -0.17
N LEU A 97 -7.65 -2.03 -1.06
CA LEU A 97 -8.42 -3.25 -0.78
C LEU A 97 -7.93 -3.96 0.48
N PHE A 98 -6.63 -3.92 0.75
CA PHE A 98 -6.02 -4.63 1.88
C PHE A 98 -5.88 -3.76 3.13
N THR A 99 -6.15 -2.46 3.06
CA THR A 99 -5.86 -1.53 4.15
C THR A 99 -7.06 -0.74 4.65
N LYS A 100 -8.14 -0.71 3.87
CA LYS A 100 -9.31 0.12 4.12
C LYS A 100 -10.60 -0.70 4.15
N ALA A 101 -11.54 -0.25 4.97
CA ALA A 101 -12.93 -0.68 4.84
C ALA A 101 -13.58 0.15 3.73
N LEU A 102 -13.84 -0.48 2.58
CA LEU A 102 -14.38 0.18 1.39
C LEU A 102 -15.87 -0.12 1.23
N LEU A 103 -16.61 0.82 0.62
CA LEU A 103 -17.98 0.58 0.17
C LEU A 103 -18.03 -0.54 -0.88
N ALA A 104 -19.13 -1.27 -0.94
CA ALA A 104 -19.28 -2.47 -1.77
C ALA A 104 -18.93 -2.22 -3.25
N ASP A 105 -19.43 -1.13 -3.85
CA ASP A 105 -19.12 -0.80 -5.25
C ASP A 105 -17.62 -0.60 -5.48
N ARG A 106 -16.98 0.07 -4.52
CA ARG A 106 -15.56 0.34 -4.60
C ARG A 106 -14.73 -0.92 -4.37
N PHE A 107 -15.14 -1.75 -3.43
CA PHE A 107 -14.54 -3.06 -3.18
C PHE A 107 -14.62 -3.93 -4.44
N ASN A 108 -15.81 -4.06 -5.04
CA ASN A 108 -16.03 -4.86 -6.25
C ASN A 108 -15.21 -4.35 -7.44
N TYR A 109 -15.12 -3.04 -7.62
CA TYR A 109 -14.27 -2.44 -8.65
C TYR A 109 -12.80 -2.85 -8.50
N LEU A 110 -12.24 -2.78 -7.28
CA LEU A 110 -10.84 -3.16 -7.03
C LEU A 110 -10.62 -4.67 -7.15
N VAL A 111 -11.55 -5.49 -6.67
CA VAL A 111 -11.51 -6.96 -6.82
C VAL A 111 -11.46 -7.36 -8.30
N HIS A 112 -12.32 -6.76 -9.12
CA HIS A 112 -12.32 -7.00 -10.56
C HIS A 112 -11.00 -6.57 -11.22
N ARG A 113 -10.46 -5.40 -10.84
CA ARG A 113 -9.18 -4.90 -11.35
C ARG A 113 -7.98 -5.78 -10.96
N LEU A 114 -8.07 -6.47 -9.83
CA LEU A 114 -7.04 -7.44 -9.39
C LEU A 114 -7.17 -8.81 -10.06
N GLY A 115 -8.24 -9.05 -10.84
CA GLY A 115 -8.54 -10.37 -11.39
C GLY A 115 -8.91 -11.40 -10.32
N MET A 116 -9.29 -10.93 -9.11
CA MET A 116 -9.74 -11.82 -8.04
C MET A 116 -11.14 -12.34 -8.35
N ARG A 117 -11.35 -13.63 -8.08
CA ARG A 117 -12.65 -14.29 -8.21
C ARG A 117 -13.09 -14.80 -6.86
N SER A 118 -14.37 -14.60 -6.55
CA SER A 118 -15.00 -15.33 -5.45
C SER A 118 -15.23 -16.75 -5.92
N LEU A 119 -14.73 -17.72 -5.16
CA LEU A 119 -14.95 -19.14 -5.41
C LEU A 119 -15.83 -19.68 -4.30
N PHE A 120 -16.90 -20.38 -4.67
CA PHE A 120 -17.63 -21.19 -3.71
C PHE A 120 -16.87 -22.49 -3.45
N PRO A 121 -17.09 -23.17 -2.31
CA PRO A 121 -16.44 -24.45 -2.02
C PRO A 121 -16.58 -25.47 -3.16
N GLN A 122 -17.73 -25.45 -3.87
CA GLN A 122 -18.00 -26.31 -5.02
C GLN A 122 -17.11 -26.01 -6.24
N ASP A 123 -16.75 -24.74 -6.45
CA ASP A 123 -15.85 -24.33 -7.54
C ASP A 123 -14.40 -24.74 -7.24
N LEU A 124 -14.03 -24.72 -5.96
CA LEU A 124 -12.72 -25.15 -5.49
C LEU A 124 -12.52 -26.66 -5.73
N ASP A 125 -13.54 -27.47 -5.43
CA ASP A 125 -13.53 -28.91 -5.69
C ASP A 125 -13.42 -29.23 -7.19
N ARG A 126 -14.02 -28.40 -8.05
CA ARG A 126 -13.93 -28.54 -9.51
C ARG A 126 -12.53 -28.19 -10.03
N LEU A 127 -11.91 -27.14 -9.50
CA LEU A 127 -10.54 -26.73 -9.84
C LEU A 127 -9.51 -27.77 -9.40
N ALA A 128 -9.65 -28.31 -8.19
CA ALA A 128 -8.73 -29.31 -7.65
C ALA A 128 -8.77 -30.65 -8.41
N LYS A 129 -9.91 -30.98 -9.05
CA LYS A 129 -10.08 -32.19 -9.88
C LYS A 129 -9.69 -32.00 -11.35
N SER A 130 -9.38 -30.78 -11.76
CA SER A 130 -9.03 -30.42 -13.14
C SER A 130 -7.51 -30.39 -13.40
N GLN A 131 -6.69 -30.73 -12.40
CA GLN A 131 -5.24 -30.93 -12.49
C GLN A 131 -4.90 -32.41 -12.48
#